data_AF-L0DXH7-F1
#
_entry.id   AF-L0DXH7-F1
#
_cell.length_a   1.000
_cell.length_b   1.000
_cell.length_c   1.000
_cell.angle_alpha   90.00
_cell.angle_beta   90.00
_cell.angle_gamma   90.00
#
_symmetry.space_group_name_H-M   'P 1'
#
loop_
_entity.id
_entity.type
_entity.pdbx_description
1 polymer ?
#
loop_
_entity_poly.entity_id
_entity_poly.type
_entity_poly.pdbx_seq_one_letter_code
_entity_poly.pdbx_strand_id
1 'polypeptide(L)'
;MTIFLYRVGINRNPVNRGKTEMQNTMLEKARERVARAKSELDAAVAAGEDTTAIRATLDLAVEEMDRLEDQVAVENRESAAAAQDAVRGAAEASAEIQEIVDRVLAIAKPEIEVPPERAVDLLLAQQKAQAEDSAIKAHRHKVGELRDRLERLKAERAEIGQRRAAGDERDDDAQRVHLLATDAEALEDLIARVEAEAPVRDELITKALMEWERGWTNAVKEVRIHALALTCQRLELALMAAATAHRDAGGIRRMDPRLAQWVR
;
A
#
# COMPACT_ATOMS: atom_id res chain seq x y z
N MET A 1 -1.94 -0.10 -0.91
CA MET A 1 -0.92 -1.01 -0.34
C MET A 1 0.29 -0.16 -0.04
N THR A 2 0.50 0.15 1.24
CA THR A 2 1.39 1.21 1.71
C THR A 2 2.82 0.68 1.78
N ILE A 3 3.74 1.36 1.09
CA ILE A 3 5.17 1.01 1.01
C ILE A 3 5.79 1.21 2.40
N PHE A 4 6.23 0.12 3.03
CA PHE A 4 7.06 0.19 4.24
C PHE A 4 8.50 0.53 3.83
N LEU A 5 8.83 1.82 3.91
CA LEU A 5 10.21 2.30 3.86
C LEU A 5 10.95 1.77 5.09
N TYR A 6 11.74 0.71 4.92
CA TYR A 6 12.75 0.32 5.90
C TYR A 6 13.81 1.43 5.92
N ARG A 7 13.66 2.34 6.87
CA ARG A 7 14.70 3.27 7.29
C ARG A 7 15.85 2.43 7.80
N VAL A 8 16.91 2.31 7.01
CA VAL A 8 18.22 1.79 7.45
C VAL A 8 18.60 2.61 8.68
N GLY A 9 18.40 2.01 9.86
CA GLY A 9 18.84 2.57 11.11
C GLY A 9 20.35 2.56 11.09
N ILE A 10 20.95 3.68 10.67
CA ILE A 10 22.32 4.02 11.04
C ILE A 10 22.34 3.89 12.57
N ASN A 11 22.96 2.82 13.05
CA ASN A 11 23.09 2.51 14.46
C ASN A 11 23.90 3.64 15.11
N ARG A 12 23.23 4.71 15.53
CA ARG A 12 23.82 5.86 16.23
C ARG A 12 24.08 5.43 17.66
N ASN A 13 25.14 4.64 17.84
CA ASN A 13 25.59 4.20 19.14
C ASN A 13 26.03 5.45 19.96
N PRO A 14 25.33 5.82 21.05
CA PRO A 14 25.60 7.06 21.80
C PRO A 14 26.99 7.10 22.42
N VAL A 15 27.63 5.93 22.61
CA VAL A 15 28.98 5.78 23.16
C VAL A 15 30.06 6.32 22.21
N ASN A 16 29.95 6.07 20.91
CA ASN A 16 30.93 6.57 19.93
C ASN A 16 30.79 8.09 19.73
N ARG A 17 29.57 8.62 19.83
CA ARG A 17 29.31 10.05 19.72
C ARG A 17 29.98 10.84 20.86
N GLY A 18 29.85 10.36 22.10
CA GLY A 18 30.49 10.98 23.26
C GLY A 18 32.02 10.98 23.18
N LYS A 19 32.63 9.91 22.64
CA LYS A 19 34.09 9.83 22.47
C LYS A 19 34.60 10.84 21.42
N THR A 20 33.95 10.94 20.27
CA THR A 20 34.31 11.90 19.21
C THR A 20 34.07 13.35 19.62
N GLU A 21 32.97 13.65 20.33
CA GLU A 21 32.70 14.98 20.87
C GLU A 21 33.74 15.40 21.92
N MET A 22 34.14 14.47 22.80
CA MET A 22 35.16 14.73 23.81
C MET A 22 36.55 14.99 23.18
N GLN A 23 36.92 14.25 22.13
CA GLN A 23 38.19 14.44 21.42
C GLN A 23 38.26 15.76 20.65
N ASN A 24 37.17 16.12 19.96
CA ASN A 24 37.08 17.42 19.30
C ASN A 24 37.21 18.57 20.31
N THR A 25 36.61 18.42 21.50
CA THR A 25 36.73 19.39 22.59
C THR A 25 38.17 19.48 23.14
N MET A 26 38.93 18.37 23.18
CA MET A 26 40.34 18.39 23.60
C MET A 26 41.25 19.07 22.57
N LEU A 27 41.05 18.81 21.28
CA LEU A 27 41.77 19.47 20.19
C LEU A 27 41.50 20.97 20.14
N GLU A 28 40.25 21.39 20.35
CA GLU A 28 39.87 22.81 20.41
C GLU A 28 40.60 23.51 21.57
N LYS A 29 40.62 22.91 22.76
CA LYS A 29 41.38 23.44 23.91
C LYS A 29 42.89 23.48 23.68
N ALA A 30 43.46 22.52 22.97
CA ALA A 30 44.88 22.53 22.60
C ALA A 30 45.20 23.68 21.65
N ARG A 31 44.36 23.91 20.62
CA ARG A 31 44.47 25.04 19.70
C ARG A 31 44.36 26.38 20.41
N GLU A 32 43.44 26.51 21.37
CA GLU A 32 43.32 27.71 22.19
C GLU A 32 44.57 27.98 23.03
N ARG A 33 45.22 26.94 23.58
CA ARG A 33 46.48 27.07 24.34
C ARG A 33 47.63 27.52 23.45
N VAL A 34 47.75 26.95 22.25
CA VAL A 34 48.75 27.40 21.25
C VAL A 34 48.49 28.85 20.85
N ALA A 35 47.24 29.22 20.57
CA ALA A 35 46.89 30.59 20.21
C ALA A 35 47.21 31.60 21.33
N ARG A 36 46.92 31.23 22.60
CA ARG A 36 47.25 32.04 23.77
C ARG A 36 48.77 32.19 23.95
N ALA A 37 49.52 31.10 23.89
CA ALA A 37 50.99 31.14 24.02
C ALA A 37 51.64 31.97 22.90
N LYS A 38 51.11 31.92 21.67
CA LYS A 38 51.54 32.81 20.57
C LYS A 38 51.25 34.28 20.87
N SER A 39 50.04 34.60 21.31
CA SER A 39 49.66 35.97 21.66
C SER A 39 50.50 36.53 22.83
N GLU A 40 50.83 35.70 23.82
CA GLU A 40 51.71 36.08 24.93
C GLU A 40 53.15 36.29 24.46
N LEU A 41 53.64 35.46 23.53
CA LEU A 41 54.95 35.63 22.91
C LEU A 41 55.04 36.94 22.12
N ASP A 42 54.03 37.23 21.30
CA ASP A 42 53.97 38.45 20.49
C ASP A 42 53.96 39.72 21.39
N ALA A 43 53.24 39.68 22.51
CA ALA A 43 53.21 40.76 23.49
C ALA A 43 54.57 40.98 24.18
N ALA A 44 55.22 39.90 24.63
CA ALA A 44 56.54 39.97 25.27
C ALA A 44 57.64 40.45 24.31
N VAL A 45 57.59 40.02 23.04
CA VAL A 45 58.49 40.50 21.98
C VAL A 45 58.30 42.00 21.74
N ALA A 46 57.05 42.48 21.68
CA ALA A 46 56.77 43.90 21.48
C ALA A 46 57.24 44.78 22.67
N ALA A 47 57.21 44.24 23.89
CA ALA A 47 57.68 44.92 25.10
C ALA A 47 59.21 44.84 25.31
N GLY A 48 59.92 44.00 24.55
CA GLY A 48 61.37 43.80 24.69
C GLY A 48 61.78 42.95 25.90
N GLU A 49 60.86 42.11 26.41
CA GLU A 49 61.08 41.24 27.57
C GLU A 49 61.83 39.95 27.19
N ASP A 50 62.33 39.21 28.20
CA ASP A 50 62.92 37.88 27.97
C ASP A 50 61.82 36.87 27.58
N THR A 51 61.94 36.31 26.38
CA THR A 51 60.94 35.42 25.77
C THR A 51 61.26 33.94 25.96
N THR A 52 62.35 33.59 26.64
CA THR A 52 62.86 32.21 26.73
C THR A 52 61.83 31.25 27.34
N ALA A 53 61.17 31.65 28.43
CA ALA A 53 60.15 30.82 29.09
C ALA A 53 58.86 30.68 28.27
N ILE A 54 58.45 31.73 27.55
CA ILE A 54 57.22 31.74 26.74
C ILE A 54 57.43 30.88 25.49
N ARG A 55 58.61 30.92 24.87
CA ARG A 55 58.96 30.04 23.75
C ARG A 55 58.94 28.57 24.15
N ALA A 56 59.54 28.21 25.28
CA ALA A 56 59.48 26.85 25.80
C ALA A 56 58.03 26.40 26.07
N THR A 57 57.15 27.31 26.51
CA THR A 57 55.73 27.03 26.73
C THR A 57 54.97 26.84 25.42
N LEU A 58 55.29 27.63 24.39
CA LEU A 58 54.72 27.47 23.05
C LEU A 58 55.15 26.15 22.42
N ASP A 59 56.42 25.79 22.53
CA ASP A 59 56.96 24.53 21.99
C ASP A 59 56.23 23.32 22.59
N LEU A 60 56.07 23.29 23.92
CA LEU A 60 55.29 22.24 24.61
C LEU A 60 53.82 22.22 24.19
N ALA A 61 53.20 23.37 23.95
CA ALA A 61 51.81 23.46 23.51
C ALA A 61 51.62 22.96 22.06
N VAL A 62 52.61 23.21 21.19
CA VAL A 62 52.62 22.72 19.80
C VAL A 62 52.83 21.21 19.78
N GLU A 63 53.80 20.68 20.54
CA GLU A 63 54.03 19.23 20.63
C GLU A 63 52.80 18.47 21.13
N GLU A 64 52.08 19.00 22.12
CA GLU A 64 50.86 18.39 22.63
C GLU A 64 49.71 18.44 21.60
N MET A 65 49.60 19.52 20.81
CA MET A 65 48.62 19.61 19.74
C MET A 65 48.92 18.58 18.64
N ASP A 66 50.17 18.48 18.20
CA ASP A 66 50.60 17.52 17.17
C ASP A 66 50.34 16.08 17.63
N ARG A 67 50.62 15.77 18.90
CA ARG A 67 50.32 14.46 19.51
C ARG A 67 48.83 14.14 19.48
N LEU A 68 47.97 15.11 19.82
CA LEU A 68 46.52 14.91 19.82
C LEU A 68 45.96 14.76 18.39
N GLU A 69 46.50 15.51 17.42
CA GLU A 69 46.11 15.40 16.02
C GLU A 69 46.49 14.03 15.43
N ASP A 70 47.69 13.53 15.75
CA ASP A 70 48.12 12.18 15.36
C ASP A 70 47.24 11.09 15.97
N GLN A 71 46.88 11.21 17.25
CA GLN A 71 46.02 10.25 17.93
C GLN A 71 44.62 10.21 17.29
N VAL A 72 44.03 11.36 16.97
CA VAL A 72 42.73 11.43 16.28
C VAL A 72 42.82 10.88 14.86
N ALA A 73 43.93 11.12 14.15
CA ALA A 73 44.13 10.56 12.81
C ALA A 73 44.21 9.03 12.82
N VAL A 74 44.90 8.43 13.80
CA VAL A 74 44.97 6.97 13.96
C VAL A 74 43.60 6.37 14.27
N GLU A 75 42.86 6.93 15.23
CA GLU A 75 41.54 6.42 15.59
C GLU A 75 40.49 6.57 14.46
N ASN A 76 40.59 7.64 13.66
CA ASN A 76 39.74 7.82 12.49
C ASN A 76 40.02 6.76 11.40
N ARG A 77 41.29 6.35 11.22
CA ARG A 77 41.63 5.26 10.28
C ARG A 77 41.10 3.91 10.78
N GLU A 78 41.26 3.62 12.07
CA GLU A 78 40.77 2.38 12.67
C GLU A 78 39.24 2.26 12.64
N SER A 79 38.54 3.36 12.93
CA SER A 79 37.07 3.39 12.85
C SER A 79 36.55 3.32 11.41
N ALA A 80 37.25 3.92 10.43
CA ALA A 80 36.91 3.80 9.02
C ALA A 80 37.09 2.35 8.51
N ALA A 81 38.15 1.66 8.92
CA ALA A 81 38.36 0.25 8.58
C ALA A 81 37.27 -0.64 9.19
N ALA A 82 36.94 -0.45 10.48
CA ALA A 82 35.86 -1.19 11.13
C ALA A 82 34.48 -0.93 10.49
N ALA A 83 34.23 0.30 10.02
CA ALA A 83 33.00 0.64 9.30
C ALA A 83 32.94 -0.02 7.91
N GLN A 84 34.07 -0.08 7.17
CA GLN A 84 34.13 -0.78 5.88
C GLN A 84 33.91 -2.29 6.03
N ASP A 85 34.50 -2.92 7.04
CA ASP A 85 34.28 -4.34 7.33
C ASP A 85 32.82 -4.63 7.73
N ALA A 86 32.19 -3.75 8.52
CA ALA A 86 30.78 -3.87 8.87
C ALA A 86 29.85 -3.70 7.65
N VAL A 87 30.14 -2.77 6.75
CA VAL A 87 29.38 -2.57 5.50
C VAL A 87 29.54 -3.77 4.57
N ARG A 88 30.75 -4.33 4.47
CA ARG A 88 31.02 -5.53 3.67
C ARG A 88 30.31 -6.76 4.23
N GLY A 89 30.37 -7.00 5.53
CA GLY A 89 29.64 -8.10 6.18
C GLY A 89 28.12 -7.97 6.07
N ALA A 90 27.59 -6.74 6.10
CA ALA A 90 26.17 -6.48 5.87
C ALA A 90 25.75 -6.70 4.41
N ALA A 91 26.61 -6.38 3.44
CA ALA A 91 26.35 -6.61 2.02
C ALA A 91 26.38 -8.12 1.66
N GLU A 92 27.31 -8.87 2.23
CA GLU A 92 27.41 -10.33 2.05
C GLU A 92 26.18 -11.04 2.68
N ALA A 93 25.78 -10.66 3.90
CA ALA A 93 24.55 -11.19 4.53
C ALA A 93 23.27 -10.78 3.77
N SER A 94 23.22 -9.55 3.23
CA SER A 94 22.08 -9.08 2.45
C SER A 94 21.95 -9.82 1.11
N ALA A 95 23.06 -10.18 0.47
CA ALA A 95 23.04 -10.95 -0.77
C ALA A 95 22.56 -12.39 -0.54
N GLU A 96 23.01 -13.02 0.56
CA GLU A 96 22.58 -14.37 0.94
C GLU A 96 21.10 -14.40 1.32
N ILE A 97 20.61 -13.39 2.05
CA ILE A 97 19.18 -13.23 2.34
C ILE A 97 18.38 -12.99 1.06
N GLN A 98 18.87 -12.15 0.14
CA GLN A 98 18.20 -11.87 -1.12
C GLN A 98 18.10 -13.13 -1.99
N GLU A 99 19.14 -13.96 -2.04
CA GLU A 99 19.12 -15.23 -2.77
C GLU A 99 18.13 -16.24 -2.16
N ILE A 100 18.03 -16.29 -0.83
CA ILE A 100 17.03 -17.12 -0.14
C ILE A 100 15.61 -16.61 -0.44
N VAL A 101 15.39 -15.29 -0.41
CA VAL A 101 14.11 -14.65 -0.74
C VAL A 101 13.71 -14.92 -2.19
N ASP A 102 14.63 -14.80 -3.14
CA ASP A 102 14.36 -15.05 -4.56
C ASP A 102 14.02 -16.52 -4.82
N ARG A 103 14.67 -17.46 -4.12
CA ARG A 103 14.38 -18.90 -4.17
C ARG A 103 13.01 -19.24 -3.58
N VAL A 104 12.57 -18.51 -2.55
CA VAL A 104 11.23 -18.64 -1.95
C VAL A 104 10.16 -18.07 -2.88
N LEU A 105 10.41 -16.93 -3.53
CA LEU A 105 9.44 -16.31 -4.45
C LEU A 105 9.22 -17.13 -5.74
N ALA A 106 10.10 -18.07 -6.06
CA ALA A 106 9.95 -19.03 -7.16
C ALA A 106 8.95 -20.18 -6.88
N ILE A 107 8.33 -20.21 -5.70
CA ILE A 107 7.28 -21.18 -5.36
C ILE A 107 6.07 -20.97 -6.29
N ALA A 108 5.89 -21.90 -7.23
CA ALA A 108 4.74 -21.94 -8.13
C ALA A 108 3.42 -21.94 -7.34
N LYS A 109 2.47 -21.13 -7.80
CA LYS A 109 1.12 -21.07 -7.24
C LYS A 109 0.45 -22.45 -7.36
N PRO A 110 -0.35 -22.89 -6.37
CA PRO A 110 -1.13 -24.10 -6.50
C PRO A 110 -2.10 -23.97 -7.69
N GLU A 111 -2.05 -24.93 -8.60
CA GLU A 111 -3.08 -25.08 -9.63
C GLU A 111 -4.34 -25.62 -8.97
N ILE A 112 -5.43 -24.86 -9.11
CA ILE A 112 -6.75 -25.28 -8.63
C ILE A 112 -7.61 -25.51 -9.86
N GLU A 113 -7.97 -26.77 -10.07
CA GLU A 113 -8.95 -27.14 -11.08
C GLU A 113 -10.35 -26.72 -10.59
N VAL A 114 -10.93 -25.76 -11.29
CA VAL A 114 -12.36 -25.46 -11.16
C VAL A 114 -13.09 -26.44 -12.10
N PRO A 115 -14.01 -27.28 -11.58
CA PRO A 115 -14.74 -28.22 -12.43
C PRO A 115 -15.47 -27.49 -13.56
N PRO A 116 -15.27 -27.86 -14.84
CA PRO A 116 -15.80 -27.11 -15.98
C PRO A 116 -17.33 -27.08 -15.99
N GLU A 117 -17.98 -28.12 -15.49
CA GLU A 117 -19.44 -28.23 -15.34
C GLU A 117 -20.02 -27.08 -14.52
N ARG A 118 -19.34 -26.68 -13.43
CA ARG A 118 -19.77 -25.59 -12.54
C ARG A 118 -19.63 -24.20 -13.17
N ALA A 119 -18.70 -24.04 -14.11
CA ALA A 119 -18.53 -22.80 -14.87
C ALA A 119 -19.61 -22.67 -15.95
N VAL A 120 -20.01 -23.79 -16.57
CA VAL A 120 -21.10 -23.83 -17.55
C VAL A 120 -22.45 -23.53 -16.89
N ASP A 121 -22.74 -24.13 -15.74
CA ASP A 121 -24.00 -23.88 -15.01
C ASP A 121 -24.15 -22.41 -14.58
N LEU A 122 -23.05 -21.78 -14.16
CA LEU A 122 -23.03 -20.34 -13.86
C LEU A 122 -23.36 -19.53 -15.11
N LEU A 123 -22.68 -19.81 -16.22
CA LEU A 123 -22.87 -19.07 -17.46
C LEU A 123 -24.33 -19.16 -17.91
N LEU A 124 -24.94 -20.35 -17.83
CA LEU A 124 -26.35 -20.57 -18.16
C LEU A 124 -27.28 -19.82 -17.19
N ALA A 125 -26.99 -19.83 -15.89
CA ALA A 125 -27.76 -19.07 -14.89
C ALA A 125 -27.66 -17.56 -15.10
N GLN A 126 -26.48 -17.04 -15.44
CA GLN A 126 -26.25 -15.63 -15.76
C GLN A 126 -26.97 -15.23 -17.05
N GLN A 127 -26.92 -16.05 -18.09
CA GLN A 127 -27.65 -15.79 -19.34
C GLN A 127 -29.16 -15.75 -19.10
N LYS A 128 -29.71 -16.68 -18.30
CA LYS A 128 -31.13 -16.68 -17.95
C LYS A 128 -31.51 -15.44 -17.13
N ALA A 129 -30.75 -15.10 -16.09
CA ALA A 129 -31.01 -13.91 -15.30
C ALA A 129 -30.92 -12.61 -16.12
N GLN A 130 -29.97 -12.53 -17.06
CA GLN A 130 -29.84 -11.40 -17.98
C GLN A 130 -31.04 -11.31 -18.94
N ALA A 131 -31.51 -12.44 -19.45
CA ALA A 131 -32.71 -12.50 -20.29
C ALA A 131 -33.96 -12.03 -19.52
N GLU A 132 -34.15 -12.48 -18.27
CA GLU A 132 -35.24 -12.03 -17.40
C GLU A 132 -35.17 -10.53 -17.11
N ASP A 133 -33.99 -10.02 -16.75
CA ASP A 133 -33.80 -8.59 -16.49
C ASP A 133 -34.10 -7.75 -17.74
N SER A 134 -33.73 -8.25 -18.92
CA SER A 134 -34.05 -7.59 -20.19
C SER A 134 -35.55 -7.58 -20.47
N ALA A 135 -36.26 -8.68 -20.19
CA ALA A 135 -37.69 -8.79 -20.36
C ALA A 135 -38.45 -7.87 -19.40
N ILE A 136 -38.05 -7.82 -18.13
CA ILE A 136 -38.62 -6.89 -17.12
C ILE A 136 -38.39 -5.44 -17.53
N LYS A 137 -37.19 -5.08 -18.01
CA LYS A 137 -36.90 -3.72 -18.50
C LYS A 137 -37.74 -3.37 -19.71
N ALA A 138 -37.86 -4.27 -20.69
CA ALA A 138 -38.68 -4.05 -21.88
C ALA A 138 -40.16 -3.88 -21.52
N HIS A 139 -40.67 -4.68 -20.58
CA HIS A 139 -42.03 -4.56 -20.07
C HIS A 139 -42.28 -3.21 -19.38
N ARG A 140 -41.39 -2.81 -18.45
CA ARG A 140 -41.47 -1.51 -17.79
C ARG A 140 -41.41 -0.35 -18.76
N HIS A 141 -40.56 -0.45 -19.78
CA HIS A 141 -40.45 0.57 -20.82
C HIS A 141 -41.76 0.69 -21.61
N LYS A 142 -42.34 -0.44 -22.06
CA LYS A 142 -43.64 -0.47 -22.75
C LYS A 142 -44.76 0.14 -21.90
N VAL A 143 -44.82 -0.19 -20.61
CA VAL A 143 -45.79 0.43 -19.68
C VAL A 143 -45.56 1.94 -19.57
N GLY A 144 -44.29 2.36 -19.48
CA GLY A 144 -43.90 3.78 -19.48
C GLY A 144 -44.38 4.52 -20.74
N GLU A 145 -44.13 3.98 -21.94
CA GLU A 145 -44.57 4.57 -23.20
C GLU A 145 -46.10 4.73 -23.29
N LEU A 146 -46.84 3.73 -22.81
CA LEU A 146 -48.30 3.78 -22.76
C LEU A 146 -48.79 4.86 -21.79
N ARG A 147 -48.17 4.99 -20.62
CA ARG A 147 -48.48 6.05 -19.65
C ARG A 147 -48.16 7.44 -20.18
N ASP A 148 -47.01 7.61 -20.83
CA ASP A 148 -46.63 8.89 -21.47
C ASP A 148 -47.61 9.28 -22.59
N ARG A 149 -48.14 8.29 -23.33
CA ARG A 149 -49.18 8.52 -24.33
C ARG A 149 -50.51 8.91 -23.67
N LEU A 150 -50.90 8.26 -22.58
CA LEU A 150 -52.10 8.60 -21.82
C LEU A 150 -52.05 10.03 -21.29
N GLU A 151 -50.91 10.44 -20.70
CA GLU A 151 -50.73 11.80 -20.19
C GLU A 151 -50.79 12.85 -21.31
N ARG A 152 -50.26 12.55 -22.51
CA ARG A 152 -50.40 13.44 -23.68
C ARG A 152 -51.87 13.61 -24.08
N LEU A 153 -52.65 12.54 -24.14
CA LEU A 153 -54.09 12.64 -24.47
C LEU A 153 -54.87 13.42 -23.41
N LYS A 154 -54.55 13.23 -22.13
CA LYS A 154 -55.13 13.99 -21.02
C LYS A 154 -54.77 15.48 -21.11
N ALA A 155 -53.52 15.80 -21.45
CA ALA A 155 -53.07 17.17 -21.66
C ALA A 155 -53.76 17.84 -22.87
N GLU A 156 -53.87 17.15 -24.01
CA GLU A 156 -54.58 17.64 -25.19
C GLU A 156 -56.07 17.91 -24.89
N ARG A 157 -56.72 17.01 -24.14
CA ARG A 157 -58.10 17.21 -23.69
C ARG A 157 -58.23 18.43 -22.76
N ALA A 158 -57.29 18.61 -21.84
CA ALA A 158 -57.26 19.76 -20.94
C ALA A 158 -57.04 21.07 -21.71
N GLU A 159 -56.18 21.08 -22.72
CA GLU A 159 -55.92 22.24 -23.58
C GLU A 159 -57.20 22.68 -24.32
N ILE A 160 -57.93 21.73 -24.93
CA ILE A 160 -59.22 22.05 -25.57
C ILE A 160 -60.21 22.62 -24.55
N GLY A 161 -60.27 22.03 -23.34
CA GLY A 161 -61.11 22.54 -22.25
C GLY A 161 -60.77 23.97 -21.85
N GLN A 162 -59.47 24.30 -21.75
CA GLN A 162 -58.99 25.64 -21.42
C GLN A 162 -59.30 26.65 -22.54
N ARG A 163 -59.10 26.29 -23.82
CA ARG A 163 -59.44 27.17 -24.95
C ARG A 163 -60.93 27.49 -24.98
N ARG A 164 -61.79 26.49 -24.79
CA ARG A 164 -63.25 26.67 -24.71
C ARG A 164 -63.65 27.57 -23.55
N ALA A 165 -63.04 27.39 -22.38
CA ALA A 165 -63.28 28.26 -21.23
C ALA A 165 -62.82 29.72 -21.46
N ALA A 166 -61.82 29.93 -22.33
CA ALA A 166 -61.37 31.25 -22.76
C ALA A 166 -62.20 31.86 -23.91
N GLY A 167 -63.20 31.14 -24.43
CA GLY A 167 -64.08 31.59 -25.51
C GLY A 167 -63.59 31.30 -26.93
N ASP A 168 -62.49 30.56 -27.10
CA ASP A 168 -61.98 30.08 -28.40
C ASP A 168 -62.51 28.66 -28.68
N GLU A 169 -63.81 28.58 -28.97
CA GLU A 169 -64.51 27.32 -29.27
C GLU A 169 -64.53 27.05 -30.79
N ARG A 170 -64.14 25.83 -31.18
CA ARG A 170 -64.17 25.37 -32.56
C ARG A 170 -65.28 24.35 -32.77
N ASP A 171 -65.78 24.27 -34.00
CA ASP A 171 -66.89 23.40 -34.38
C ASP A 171 -66.61 21.90 -34.13
N ASP A 172 -65.35 21.47 -34.14
CA ASP A 172 -64.92 20.07 -33.95
C ASP A 172 -64.53 19.70 -32.51
N ASP A 173 -64.49 20.67 -31.58
CA ASP A 173 -63.92 20.47 -30.24
C ASP A 173 -64.70 19.42 -29.42
N ALA A 174 -66.03 19.38 -29.52
CA ALA A 174 -66.86 18.41 -28.79
C ALA A 174 -66.60 16.97 -29.26
N GLN A 175 -66.51 16.76 -30.57
CA GLN A 175 -66.20 15.46 -31.16
C GLN A 175 -64.78 15.02 -30.80
N ARG A 176 -63.83 15.96 -30.82
CA ARG A 176 -62.43 15.68 -30.49
C ARG A 176 -62.22 15.34 -29.02
N VAL A 177 -62.88 16.03 -28.10
CA VAL A 177 -62.85 15.72 -26.66
C VAL A 177 -63.44 14.33 -26.39
N HIS A 178 -64.53 13.97 -27.06
CA HIS A 178 -65.11 12.62 -26.94
C HIS A 178 -64.13 11.54 -27.43
N LEU A 179 -63.51 11.74 -28.60
CA LEU A 179 -62.52 10.80 -29.13
C LEU A 179 -61.33 10.62 -28.18
N LEU A 180 -60.76 11.73 -27.69
CA LEU A 180 -59.64 11.70 -26.73
C LEU A 180 -60.01 10.98 -25.43
N ALA A 181 -61.25 11.11 -24.95
CA ALA A 181 -61.72 10.41 -23.76
C ALA A 181 -61.83 8.90 -23.99
N THR A 182 -62.40 8.46 -25.12
CA THR A 182 -62.48 7.03 -25.47
C THR A 182 -61.10 6.42 -25.66
N ASP A 183 -60.18 7.13 -26.32
CA ASP A 183 -58.79 6.67 -26.49
C ASP A 183 -58.04 6.58 -25.16
N ALA A 184 -58.30 7.50 -24.22
CA ALA A 184 -57.72 7.46 -22.88
C ALA A 184 -58.22 6.26 -22.07
N GLU A 185 -59.53 5.98 -22.07
CA GLU A 185 -60.11 4.80 -21.41
C GLU A 185 -59.56 3.50 -22.00
N ALA A 186 -59.49 3.40 -23.33
CA ALA A 186 -58.92 2.23 -24.00
C ALA A 186 -57.43 2.01 -23.68
N LEU A 187 -56.66 3.10 -23.51
CA LEU A 187 -55.26 3.04 -23.09
C LEU A 187 -55.11 2.65 -21.63
N GLU A 188 -55.99 3.11 -20.73
CA GLU A 188 -56.00 2.70 -19.33
C GLU A 188 -56.26 1.18 -19.20
N ASP A 189 -57.23 0.66 -19.95
CA ASP A 189 -57.51 -0.79 -20.03
C ASP A 189 -56.36 -1.59 -20.64
N LEU A 190 -55.65 -1.03 -21.63
CA LEU A 190 -54.47 -1.66 -22.20
C LEU A 190 -53.30 -1.69 -21.20
N ILE A 191 -53.07 -0.59 -20.47
CA ILE A 191 -52.04 -0.52 -19.43
C ILE A 191 -52.33 -1.57 -18.35
N ALA A 192 -53.56 -1.65 -17.85
CA ALA A 192 -53.95 -2.63 -16.84
C ALA A 192 -53.71 -4.08 -17.29
N ARG A 193 -54.04 -4.40 -18.55
CA ARG A 193 -53.77 -5.73 -19.13
C ARG A 193 -52.28 -6.01 -19.24
N VAL A 194 -51.51 -5.07 -19.74
CA VAL A 194 -50.05 -5.22 -19.87
C VAL A 194 -49.41 -5.36 -18.49
N GLU A 195 -49.83 -4.57 -17.50
CA GLU A 195 -49.33 -4.68 -16.11
C GLU A 195 -49.66 -6.02 -15.45
N ALA A 196 -50.82 -6.60 -15.75
CA ALA A 196 -51.19 -7.94 -15.28
C ALA A 196 -50.28 -9.05 -15.88
N GLU A 197 -49.72 -8.83 -17.07
CA GLU A 197 -48.79 -9.72 -17.75
C GLU A 197 -47.31 -9.47 -17.38
N ALA A 198 -47.05 -8.79 -16.25
CA ALA A 198 -45.69 -8.48 -15.82
C ALA A 198 -44.83 -9.77 -15.68
N PRO A 199 -43.65 -9.83 -16.32
CA PRO A 199 -42.75 -10.96 -16.14
C PRO A 199 -42.27 -11.02 -14.69
N VAL A 200 -42.44 -12.18 -14.06
CA VAL A 200 -41.98 -12.45 -12.69
C VAL A 200 -40.57 -13.03 -12.76
N ARG A 201 -39.66 -12.50 -11.93
CA ARG A 201 -38.30 -13.03 -11.79
C ARG A 201 -38.37 -14.42 -11.13
N ASP A 202 -37.64 -15.39 -11.67
CA ASP A 202 -37.56 -16.69 -11.03
C ASP A 202 -36.70 -16.60 -9.77
N GLU A 203 -37.33 -16.76 -8.60
CA GLU A 203 -36.65 -16.76 -7.31
C GLU A 203 -35.61 -17.87 -7.21
N LEU A 204 -35.81 -19.01 -7.90
CA LEU A 204 -34.88 -20.13 -7.87
C LEU A 204 -33.57 -19.78 -8.59
N ILE A 205 -33.66 -19.06 -9.72
CA ILE A 205 -32.48 -18.59 -10.46
C ILE A 205 -31.71 -17.56 -9.64
N THR A 206 -32.43 -16.64 -8.99
CA THR A 206 -31.82 -15.61 -8.14
C THR A 206 -31.10 -16.24 -6.93
N LYS A 207 -31.74 -17.20 -6.25
CA LYS A 207 -31.14 -17.95 -5.13
C LYS A 207 -29.92 -18.75 -5.58
N ALA A 208 -30.01 -19.45 -6.72
CA ALA A 208 -28.91 -20.23 -7.26
C ALA A 208 -27.67 -19.36 -7.59
N LEU A 209 -27.87 -18.17 -8.15
CA LEU A 209 -26.78 -17.22 -8.41
C LEU A 209 -26.11 -16.76 -7.11
N MET A 210 -26.90 -16.36 -6.10
CA MET A 210 -26.37 -15.92 -4.81
C MET A 210 -25.59 -17.02 -4.09
N GLU A 211 -26.10 -18.25 -4.08
CA GLU A 211 -25.43 -19.41 -3.50
C GLU A 211 -24.13 -19.74 -4.22
N TRP A 212 -24.13 -19.62 -5.55
CA TRP A 212 -22.93 -19.82 -6.35
C TRP A 212 -21.87 -18.75 -6.08
N GLU A 213 -22.23 -17.47 -6.08
CA GLU A 213 -21.30 -16.36 -5.77
C GLU A 213 -20.68 -16.51 -4.37
N ARG A 214 -21.49 -16.93 -3.40
CA ARG A 214 -21.02 -17.23 -2.04
C ARG A 214 -20.06 -18.42 -2.05
N GLY A 215 -20.40 -19.50 -2.75
CA GLY A 215 -19.56 -20.69 -2.90
C GLY A 215 -18.21 -20.37 -3.55
N TRP A 216 -18.21 -19.61 -4.64
CA TRP A 216 -17.02 -19.16 -5.34
C TRP A 216 -16.12 -18.30 -4.44
N THR A 217 -16.71 -17.33 -3.75
CA THR A 217 -15.97 -16.46 -2.82
C THR A 217 -15.32 -17.26 -1.70
N ASN A 218 -16.00 -18.26 -1.17
CA ASN A 218 -15.46 -19.15 -0.14
C ASN A 218 -14.33 -20.04 -0.69
N ALA A 219 -14.52 -20.64 -1.85
CA ALA A 219 -13.48 -21.44 -2.51
C ALA A 219 -12.21 -20.61 -2.76
N VAL A 220 -12.34 -19.38 -3.25
CA VAL A 220 -11.20 -18.46 -3.45
C VAL A 220 -10.51 -18.13 -2.12
N LYS A 221 -11.26 -17.95 -1.03
CA LYS A 221 -10.68 -17.70 0.31
C LYS A 221 -9.92 -18.93 0.81
N GLU A 222 -10.50 -20.12 0.72
CA GLU A 222 -9.87 -21.38 1.13
C GLU A 222 -8.58 -21.63 0.35
N VAL A 223 -8.63 -21.44 -0.97
CA VAL A 223 -7.46 -21.47 -1.85
C VAL A 223 -6.36 -20.51 -1.39
N ARG A 224 -6.71 -19.27 -1.06
CA ARG A 224 -5.74 -18.26 -0.60
C ARG A 224 -5.13 -18.65 0.74
N ILE A 225 -5.94 -19.14 1.67
CA ILE A 225 -5.47 -19.63 2.97
C ILE A 225 -4.52 -20.81 2.77
N HIS A 226 -4.88 -21.78 1.93
CA HIS A 226 -4.07 -22.96 1.67
C HIS A 226 -2.75 -22.60 0.96
N ALA A 227 -2.80 -21.72 -0.04
CA ALA A 227 -1.61 -21.20 -0.71
C ALA A 227 -0.68 -20.47 0.27
N LEU A 228 -1.23 -19.63 1.15
CA LEU A 228 -0.46 -18.92 2.16
C LEU A 228 0.16 -19.89 3.17
N ALA A 229 -0.60 -20.88 3.65
CA ALA A 229 -0.11 -21.91 4.57
C ALA A 229 1.04 -22.73 3.95
N LEU A 230 0.89 -23.18 2.70
CA LEU A 230 1.95 -23.87 1.96
C LEU A 230 3.19 -22.99 1.77
N THR A 231 2.99 -21.70 1.52
CA THR A 231 4.11 -20.74 1.40
C THR A 231 4.83 -20.56 2.73
N CYS A 232 4.11 -20.42 3.85
CA CYS A 232 4.68 -20.37 5.19
C CYS A 232 5.45 -21.65 5.52
N GLN A 233 4.88 -22.82 5.25
CA GLN A 233 5.55 -24.10 5.49
C GLN A 233 6.84 -24.23 4.66
N ARG A 234 6.83 -23.81 3.40
CA ARG A 234 8.04 -23.82 2.56
C ARG A 234 9.08 -22.81 3.04
N LEU A 235 8.65 -21.64 3.51
CA LEU A 235 9.51 -20.65 4.15
C LEU A 235 10.16 -21.19 5.43
N GLU A 236 9.38 -21.83 6.30
CA GLU A 236 9.89 -22.47 7.52
C GLU A 236 10.93 -23.53 7.19
N LEU A 237 10.67 -24.42 6.23
CA LEU A 237 11.64 -25.43 5.78
C LEU A 237 12.91 -24.80 5.22
N ALA A 238 12.79 -23.74 4.42
CA ALA A 238 13.95 -23.03 3.86
C ALA A 238 14.80 -22.36 4.96
N LEU A 239 14.15 -21.71 5.94
CA LEU A 239 14.83 -21.11 7.09
C LEU A 239 15.51 -22.16 7.96
N MET A 240 14.85 -23.30 8.21
CA MET A 240 15.46 -24.41 8.94
C MET A 240 16.68 -24.96 8.21
N ALA A 241 16.59 -25.14 6.88
CA ALA A 241 17.71 -25.62 6.06
C ALA A 241 18.88 -24.63 6.05
N ALA A 242 18.62 -23.32 6.00
CA ALA A 242 19.65 -22.29 6.11
C ALA A 242 20.30 -22.30 7.51
N ALA A 243 19.49 -22.42 8.57
CA ALA A 243 19.99 -22.50 9.95
C ALA A 243 20.85 -23.74 10.21
N THR A 244 20.47 -24.90 9.66
CA THR A 244 21.28 -26.12 9.75
C THR A 244 22.56 -26.00 8.93
N ALA A 245 22.51 -25.48 7.70
CA ALA A 245 23.71 -25.25 6.89
C ALA A 245 24.70 -24.31 7.59
N HIS A 246 24.22 -23.22 8.22
CA HIS A 246 25.06 -22.30 8.99
C HIS A 246 25.68 -22.99 10.22
N ARG A 247 24.93 -23.86 10.91
CA ARG A 247 25.44 -24.67 12.01
C ARG A 247 26.54 -25.62 11.55
N ASP A 248 26.33 -26.33 10.45
CA ASP A 248 27.21 -27.38 9.94
C ASP A 248 28.47 -26.80 9.26
N ALA A 249 28.37 -25.62 8.64
CA ALA A 249 29.52 -24.86 8.13
C ALA A 249 30.42 -24.27 9.25
N GLY A 250 30.13 -24.56 10.52
CA GLY A 250 30.93 -24.15 11.66
C GLY A 250 30.61 -22.75 12.19
N GLY A 251 29.49 -22.14 11.78
CA GLY A 251 29.07 -20.81 12.23
C GLY A 251 28.88 -20.71 13.75
N ILE A 252 28.57 -21.81 14.44
CA ILE A 252 28.48 -21.84 15.91
C ILE A 252 29.87 -21.71 16.58
N ARG A 253 30.97 -22.07 15.91
CA ARG A 253 32.33 -21.91 16.49
C ARG A 253 32.80 -20.46 16.53
N ARG A 254 32.10 -19.54 15.85
CA ARG A 254 32.35 -18.09 15.86
C ARG A 254 31.24 -17.28 16.54
N MET A 255 30.30 -17.94 17.23
CA MET A 255 29.28 -17.24 18.01
C MET A 255 29.89 -16.75 19.32
N ASP A 256 29.72 -15.47 19.63
CA ASP A 256 30.12 -14.86 20.89
C ASP A 256 29.64 -15.76 22.06
N PRO A 257 30.53 -16.15 23.00
CA PRO A 257 30.18 -17.01 24.14
C PRO A 257 28.93 -16.56 24.91
N ARG A 258 28.60 -15.26 24.87
CA ARG A 258 27.40 -14.69 25.51
C ARG A 258 26.09 -15.08 24.81
N LEU A 259 26.10 -15.24 23.49
CA LEU A 259 24.93 -15.67 22.72
C LEU A 259 24.71 -17.19 22.79
N ALA A 260 25.78 -17.95 23.02
CA ALA A 260 25.71 -19.40 23.20
C ALA A 260 24.93 -19.84 24.46
N GLN A 261 24.75 -18.93 25.43
CA GLN A 261 24.05 -19.21 26.69
C GLN A 261 22.51 -19.20 26.55
N TRP A 262 21.98 -18.59 25.48
CA TRP A 262 20.55 -18.48 25.21
C TRP A 262 19.99 -19.62 24.34
N VAL A 263 20.86 -20.42 23.73
CA VAL A 263 20.50 -21.52 22.80
C VAL A 263 20.53 -22.89 23.50
N ARG A 264 20.88 -22.95 24.79
CA ARG A 264 20.71 -24.14 25.65
C ARG A 264 19.45 -24.02 26.48
#